data_AF-A0A6J8B7K6-F1
#
_entry.id   AF-A0A6J8B7K6-F1
#
_cell.length_a   1.000
_cell.length_b   1.000
_cell.length_c   1.000
_cell.angle_alpha   90.00
_cell.angle_beta   90.00
_cell.angle_gamma   90.00
#
_symmetry.space_group_name_H-M   'P 1'
#
loop_
_entity.id
_entity.type
_entity.pdbx_description
1 polymer ?
#
loop_
_entity_poly.entity_id
_entity_poly.type
_entity_poly.pdbx_seq_one_letter_code
_entity_poly.pdbx_strand_id
1 'polypeptide(L)'
;MIEHVLRHLSTKLILEDVTGKSVSAINVFALSIKALVDHLLELLEKRGTGMSRDDVRWVLTLPAIWTDSAKQFMRKAANKAGIPDKNLLIALAPEAACIYCQAGTRYMIVDLGGGIADITLHEKLPDGQLKEICRADGNDCGGTSVDNAFFQLFVKIVGAPLMNTMKQEEPGAYLDIFRAFENVKRTIDTTCVIIFVLFTCDFKF
;
A
#
# COMPACT_ATOMS: atom_id res chain seq x y z
N MET A 1 11.48 8.24 1.27
CA MET A 1 11.01 9.61 1.56
C MET A 1 9.59 9.82 1.02
N ILE A 2 8.65 8.89 1.28
CA ILE A 2 7.26 8.97 0.80
C ILE A 2 6.24 8.88 1.96
N GLU A 3 6.66 8.48 3.16
CA GLU A 3 5.76 8.02 4.23
C GLU A 3 4.84 9.12 4.80
N HIS A 4 5.38 10.31 5.11
CA HIS A 4 4.55 11.44 5.54
C HIS A 4 3.64 12.01 4.43
N VAL A 5 3.90 11.66 3.17
CA VAL A 5 3.20 12.22 2.01
C VAL A 5 1.90 11.46 1.70
N LEU A 6 1.78 10.21 2.15
CA LEU A 6 0.66 9.34 1.79
C LEU A 6 -0.69 9.76 2.41
N ARG A 7 -0.69 10.40 3.58
CA ARG A 7 -1.94 10.90 4.20
C ARG A 7 -2.56 12.06 3.43
N HIS A 8 -1.74 12.81 2.69
CA HIS A 8 -2.14 14.03 1.98
C HIS A 8 -1.69 13.99 0.52
N LEU A 9 -2.14 12.96 -0.21
CA LEU A 9 -1.89 12.86 -1.64
C LEU A 9 -2.59 13.99 -2.41
N SER A 10 -1.85 14.57 -3.36
CA SER A 10 -2.32 15.59 -4.28
C SER A 10 -1.88 15.26 -5.70
N THR A 11 -2.71 15.61 -6.67
CA THR A 11 -2.40 15.44 -8.11
C THR A 11 -1.16 16.22 -8.56
N LYS A 12 -0.73 17.21 -7.78
CA LYS A 12 0.49 18.00 -8.03
C LYS A 12 1.76 17.39 -7.44
N LEU A 13 1.63 16.29 -6.68
CA LEU A 13 2.76 15.66 -6.04
C LEU A 13 3.74 15.11 -7.09
N ILE A 14 5.01 15.41 -6.89
CA ILE A 14 6.13 14.89 -7.67
C ILE A 14 6.91 13.94 -6.75
N LEU A 15 7.19 12.75 -7.26
CA LEU A 15 8.03 11.75 -6.62
C LEU A 15 9.42 11.79 -7.26
N GLU A 16 10.44 11.51 -6.48
CA GLU A 16 11.83 11.44 -6.92
C GLU A 16 12.37 10.04 -6.61
N ASP A 17 13.03 9.41 -7.59
CA ASP A 17 13.65 8.11 -7.40
C ASP A 17 15.03 8.22 -6.72
N VAL A 18 15.65 7.08 -6.42
CA VAL A 18 16.98 7.05 -5.77
C VAL A 18 18.11 7.68 -6.61
N THR A 19 17.89 7.88 -7.92
CA THR A 19 18.82 8.52 -8.86
C THR A 19 18.54 10.01 -9.06
N GLY A 20 17.51 10.56 -8.41
CA GLY A 20 17.11 11.96 -8.50
C GLY A 20 16.15 12.28 -9.65
N LYS A 21 15.64 11.28 -10.38
CA LYS A 21 14.68 11.51 -11.47
C LYS A 21 13.29 11.69 -10.91
N SER A 22 12.60 12.69 -11.42
CA SER A 22 11.27 13.07 -10.94
C SER A 22 10.15 12.60 -11.86
N VAL A 23 9.04 12.18 -11.28
CA VAL A 23 7.81 11.79 -11.99
C VAL A 23 6.58 12.21 -11.17
N SER A 24 5.49 12.56 -11.84
CA SER A 24 4.24 12.87 -11.13
C SER A 24 3.69 11.62 -10.43
N ALA A 25 3.34 11.74 -9.16
CA ALA A 25 2.78 10.66 -8.36
C ALA A 25 1.56 10.02 -9.05
N ILE A 26 0.65 10.83 -9.62
CA ILE A 26 -0.56 10.29 -10.27
C ILE A 26 -0.22 9.33 -11.42
N ASN A 27 0.88 9.58 -12.14
CA ASN A 27 1.32 8.68 -13.22
C ASN A 27 1.84 7.38 -12.67
N VAL A 28 2.62 7.46 -11.59
CA VAL A 28 3.19 6.31 -10.91
C VAL A 28 2.08 5.39 -10.40
N PHE A 29 1.11 5.92 -9.63
CA PHE A 29 -0.03 5.14 -9.14
C PHE A 29 -0.90 4.59 -10.30
N ALA A 30 -1.17 5.40 -11.33
CA ALA A 30 -1.97 4.95 -12.47
C ALA A 30 -1.28 3.81 -13.26
N LEU A 31 0.03 3.92 -13.50
CA LEU A 31 0.80 2.88 -14.19
C LEU A 31 0.82 1.58 -13.39
N SER A 32 0.96 1.67 -12.07
CA SER A 32 0.90 0.50 -11.20
C SER A 32 -0.46 -0.18 -11.21
N ILE A 33 -1.55 0.59 -11.09
CA ILE A 33 -2.92 0.05 -11.18
C ILE A 33 -3.13 -0.58 -12.56
N LYS A 34 -2.67 0.09 -13.62
CA LYS A 34 -2.77 -0.41 -14.99
C LYS A 34 -2.03 -1.74 -15.17
N ALA A 35 -0.83 -1.89 -14.62
CA ALA A 35 -0.07 -3.13 -14.69
C ALA A 35 -0.83 -4.30 -14.07
N LEU A 36 -1.48 -4.10 -12.90
CA LEU A 36 -2.30 -5.13 -12.26
C LEU A 36 -3.57 -5.46 -13.06
N VAL A 37 -4.24 -4.44 -13.59
CA VAL A 37 -5.43 -4.58 -14.43
C VAL A 37 -5.11 -5.36 -15.71
N ASP A 38 -4.06 -4.95 -16.43
CA ASP A 38 -3.66 -5.59 -17.68
C ASP A 38 -3.24 -7.04 -17.42
N HIS A 39 -2.49 -7.30 -16.34
CA HIS A 39 -2.10 -8.66 -15.97
C HIS A 39 -3.32 -9.57 -15.71
N LEU A 40 -4.33 -9.08 -14.99
CA LEU A 40 -5.57 -9.82 -14.78
C LEU A 40 -6.30 -10.10 -16.10
N LEU A 41 -6.42 -9.10 -16.97
CA LEU A 41 -7.11 -9.24 -18.26
C LEU A 41 -6.40 -10.24 -19.17
N GLU A 42 -5.07 -10.22 -19.23
CA GLU A 42 -4.28 -11.23 -19.95
C GLU A 42 -4.52 -12.65 -19.42
N LEU A 43 -4.65 -12.81 -18.09
CA LEU A 43 -4.95 -14.11 -17.49
C LEU A 43 -6.37 -14.59 -17.83
N LEU A 44 -7.35 -13.68 -17.87
CA LEU A 44 -8.73 -13.99 -18.24
C LEU A 44 -8.84 -14.38 -19.72
N GLU A 45 -8.13 -13.67 -20.60
CA GLU A 45 -8.05 -13.98 -22.03
C GLU A 45 -7.42 -15.36 -22.25
N LYS A 46 -6.29 -15.66 -21.59
CA LYS A 46 -5.63 -16.97 -21.66
C LYS A 46 -6.52 -18.11 -21.17
N ARG A 47 -7.47 -17.84 -20.27
CA ARG A 47 -8.47 -18.80 -19.79
C ARG A 47 -9.70 -18.91 -20.69
N GLY A 48 -9.79 -18.08 -21.73
CA GLY A 48 -10.91 -18.09 -22.68
C GLY A 48 -12.24 -17.64 -22.07
N THR A 49 -12.22 -16.79 -21.04
CA THR A 49 -13.46 -16.35 -20.38
C THR A 49 -14.29 -15.39 -21.24
N GLY A 50 -13.69 -14.77 -22.26
CA GLY A 50 -14.31 -13.74 -23.09
C GLY A 50 -14.65 -12.46 -22.34
N MET A 51 -14.22 -12.33 -21.08
CA MET A 51 -14.48 -11.15 -20.26
C MET A 51 -13.56 -10.00 -20.66
N SER A 52 -14.15 -8.82 -20.76
CA SER A 52 -13.44 -7.56 -20.96
C SER A 52 -13.30 -6.79 -19.66
N ARG A 53 -12.59 -5.66 -19.71
CA ARG A 53 -12.46 -4.75 -18.57
C ARG A 53 -13.81 -4.23 -18.06
N ASP A 54 -14.76 -4.00 -18.96
CA ASP A 54 -16.09 -3.46 -18.64
C ASP A 54 -16.99 -4.47 -17.92
N ASP A 55 -16.66 -5.77 -17.98
CA ASP A 55 -17.39 -6.85 -17.31
C ASP A 55 -16.95 -7.03 -15.85
N VAL A 56 -15.82 -6.43 -15.48
CA VAL A 56 -15.24 -6.55 -14.14
C VAL A 56 -15.67 -5.38 -13.26
N ARG A 57 -16.12 -5.68 -12.04
CA ARG A 57 -16.26 -4.68 -10.97
C ARG A 57 -14.93 -4.56 -10.23
N TRP A 58 -14.34 -3.38 -10.27
CA TRP A 58 -13.04 -3.09 -9.69
C TRP A 58 -13.23 -2.48 -8.30
N VAL A 59 -12.70 -3.14 -7.27
CA VAL A 59 -12.72 -2.65 -5.90
C VAL A 59 -11.31 -2.24 -5.51
N LEU A 60 -11.09 -0.95 -5.24
CA LEU A 60 -9.82 -0.42 -4.78
C LEU A 60 -9.92 -0.15 -3.28
N THR A 61 -9.11 -0.87 -2.49
CA THR A 61 -9.02 -0.71 -1.04
C THR A 61 -8.07 0.42 -0.66
N LEU A 62 -8.47 1.27 0.29
CA LEU A 62 -7.67 2.40 0.77
C LEU A 62 -7.62 2.43 2.30
N PRO A 63 -6.56 2.98 2.93
CA PRO A 63 -6.51 3.16 4.38
C PRO A 63 -7.62 4.10 4.88
N ALA A 64 -8.16 3.82 6.06
CA ALA A 64 -9.21 4.63 6.65
C ALA A 64 -8.72 6.03 7.07
N ILE A 65 -7.47 6.15 7.52
CA ILE A 65 -6.88 7.41 7.99
C ILE A 65 -6.62 8.43 6.86
N TRP A 66 -6.72 8.03 5.59
CA TRP A 66 -6.48 8.91 4.45
C TRP A 66 -7.58 9.95 4.32
N THR A 67 -7.19 11.17 3.94
CA THR A 67 -8.16 12.24 3.66
C THR A 67 -9.00 11.95 2.42
N ASP A 68 -10.17 12.58 2.33
CA ASP A 68 -11.01 12.47 1.13
C ASP A 68 -10.30 12.94 -0.14
N SER A 69 -9.39 13.92 -0.04
CA SER A 69 -8.56 14.34 -1.17
C SER A 69 -7.62 13.23 -1.64
N ALA A 70 -7.03 12.47 -0.72
CA ALA A 70 -6.17 11.33 -1.05
C ALA A 70 -6.99 10.17 -1.65
N LYS A 71 -8.20 9.91 -1.11
CA LYS A 71 -9.14 8.94 -1.70
C LYS A 71 -9.56 9.33 -3.11
N GLN A 72 -9.85 10.62 -3.35
CA GLN A 72 -10.15 11.14 -4.69
C GLN A 72 -8.94 11.07 -5.63
N PHE A 73 -7.72 11.29 -5.13
CA PHE A 73 -6.50 11.10 -5.90
C PHE A 73 -6.40 9.66 -6.43
N MET A 74 -6.67 8.66 -5.59
CA MET A 74 -6.65 7.25 -6.00
C MET A 74 -7.74 6.91 -7.00
N ARG A 75 -8.95 7.46 -6.85
CA ARG A 75 -10.00 7.33 -7.88
C ARG A 75 -9.54 7.89 -9.23
N LYS A 76 -8.89 9.06 -9.24
CA LYS A 76 -8.31 9.65 -10.46
C LYS A 76 -7.20 8.77 -11.05
N ALA A 77 -6.37 8.16 -10.20
CA ALA A 77 -5.32 7.24 -10.64
C ALA A 77 -5.91 5.99 -11.32
N ALA A 78 -6.94 5.39 -10.71
CA ALA A 78 -7.65 4.24 -11.26
C ALA A 78 -8.34 4.56 -12.60
N ASN A 79 -9.00 5.72 -12.70
CA ASN A 79 -9.62 6.16 -13.95
C ASN A 79 -8.55 6.40 -15.03
N LYS A 80 -7.39 6.97 -14.67
CA LYS A 80 -6.24 7.14 -15.58
C LYS A 80 -5.62 5.80 -16.00
N ALA A 81 -5.72 4.77 -15.17
CA ALA A 81 -5.33 3.40 -15.51
C ALA A 81 -6.29 2.71 -16.50
N GLY A 82 -7.42 3.36 -16.83
CA GLY A 82 -8.40 2.87 -17.78
C GLY A 82 -9.53 2.07 -17.14
N ILE A 83 -9.68 2.09 -15.82
CA ILE A 83 -10.84 1.53 -15.12
C ILE A 83 -12.03 2.49 -15.31
N PRO A 84 -13.18 2.03 -15.83
CA PRO A 84 -14.37 2.89 -15.93
C PRO A 84 -14.90 3.26 -14.54
N ASP A 85 -15.25 4.53 -14.34
CA ASP A 85 -15.73 5.02 -13.02
C ASP A 85 -17.01 4.29 -12.57
N LYS A 86 -17.91 3.95 -13.53
CA LYS A 86 -19.13 3.15 -13.29
C LYS A 86 -18.84 1.74 -12.76
N ASN A 87 -17.64 1.23 -13.00
CA ASN A 87 -17.17 -0.09 -12.56
C ASN A 87 -16.27 -0.01 -11.33
N LEU A 88 -15.95 1.19 -10.84
CA LEU A 88 -14.98 1.43 -9.76
C LEU A 88 -15.67 1.72 -8.42
N LEU A 89 -15.47 0.81 -7.46
CA LEU A 89 -15.83 0.98 -6.07
C LEU A 89 -14.58 1.22 -5.22
N ILE A 90 -14.64 2.18 -4.31
CA ILE A 90 -13.62 2.35 -3.27
C ILE A 90 -14.16 1.70 -2.01
N ALA A 91 -13.34 0.88 -1.35
CA ALA A 91 -13.62 0.31 -0.04
C ALA A 91 -12.52 0.72 0.93
N LEU A 92 -12.82 0.83 2.23
CA LEU A 92 -11.76 0.98 3.21
C LEU A 92 -11.14 -0.39 3.49
N ALA A 93 -9.80 -0.45 3.60
CA ALA A 93 -9.08 -1.64 4.00
C ALA A 93 -9.67 -2.29 5.28
N PRO A 94 -9.97 -1.54 6.37
CA PRO A 94 -10.58 -2.16 7.54
C PRO A 94 -12.00 -2.67 7.31
N GLU A 95 -12.81 -2.04 6.46
CA GLU A 95 -14.15 -2.56 6.14
C GLU A 95 -14.05 -3.92 5.43
N ALA A 96 -13.13 -4.04 4.47
CA ALA A 96 -12.86 -5.29 3.78
C ALA A 96 -12.33 -6.38 4.73
N ALA A 97 -11.51 -6.01 5.74
CA ALA A 97 -11.08 -6.92 6.80
C ALA A 97 -12.25 -7.39 7.66
N CYS A 98 -13.11 -6.47 8.12
CA CYS A 98 -14.30 -6.81 8.89
C CYS A 98 -15.22 -7.78 8.14
N ILE A 99 -15.46 -7.53 6.85
CA ILE A 99 -16.30 -8.38 6.00
C ILE A 99 -15.70 -9.78 5.86
N TYR A 100 -14.37 -9.89 5.76
CA TYR A 100 -13.69 -11.17 5.67
C TYR A 100 -13.76 -11.98 6.97
N CYS A 101 -13.51 -11.34 8.12
CA CYS A 101 -13.44 -12.03 9.40
C CYS A 101 -14.79 -12.56 9.90
N GLN A 102 -15.90 -11.92 9.55
CA GLN A 102 -17.29 -12.33 9.85
C GLN A 102 -17.65 -12.65 11.33
N ALA A 103 -16.74 -12.47 12.29
CA ALA A 103 -16.88 -12.94 13.67
C ALA A 103 -17.08 -11.80 14.69
N GLY A 104 -18.24 -11.78 15.35
CA GLY A 104 -18.54 -10.83 16.42
C GLY A 104 -19.28 -9.56 15.97
N THR A 105 -19.57 -8.70 16.94
CA THR A 105 -20.30 -7.43 16.71
C THR A 105 -19.39 -6.21 16.76
N ARG A 106 -18.21 -6.30 17.40
CA ARG A 106 -17.25 -5.21 17.50
C ARG A 106 -15.85 -5.70 17.19
N TYR A 107 -15.12 -4.91 16.42
CA TYR A 107 -13.81 -5.25 15.87
C TYR A 107 -12.86 -4.11 16.18
N MET A 108 -11.66 -4.46 16.63
CA MET A 108 -10.50 -3.59 16.51
C MET A 108 -9.64 -4.18 15.41
N ILE A 109 -9.40 -3.41 14.35
CA ILE A 109 -8.49 -3.78 13.28
C ILE A 109 -7.19 -3.03 13.50
N VAL A 110 -6.11 -3.79 13.53
CA VAL A 110 -4.74 -3.28 13.59
C VAL A 110 -4.06 -3.74 12.31
N ASP A 111 -3.98 -2.84 11.33
CA ASP A 111 -3.34 -3.08 10.03
C ASP A 111 -1.92 -2.53 10.07
N LEU A 112 -0.95 -3.43 10.14
CA LEU A 112 0.47 -3.11 10.22
C LEU A 112 1.11 -3.28 8.84
N GLY A 113 0.87 -2.30 7.97
CA GLY A 113 1.43 -2.27 6.62
C GLY A 113 2.91 -1.94 6.58
N GLY A 114 3.44 -1.77 5.36
CA GLY A 114 4.81 -1.34 5.11
C GLY A 114 5.06 0.09 5.58
N GLY A 115 4.22 1.05 5.18
CA GLY A 115 4.40 2.45 5.56
C GLY A 115 3.70 2.86 6.86
N ILE A 116 2.49 2.36 7.08
CA ILE A 116 1.55 2.89 8.08
C ILE A 116 1.07 1.75 8.98
N ALA A 117 0.98 2.04 10.28
CA ALA A 117 0.23 1.24 11.23
C ALA A 117 -1.13 1.93 11.47
N ASP A 118 -2.21 1.30 11.02
CA ASP A 118 -3.58 1.80 11.11
C ASP A 118 -4.37 1.03 12.16
N ILE A 119 -5.07 1.76 13.04
CA ILE A 119 -5.96 1.20 14.07
C ILE A 119 -7.36 1.77 13.86
N THR A 120 -8.34 0.88 13.72
CA THR A 120 -9.75 1.26 13.59
C THR A 120 -10.65 0.42 14.48
N LEU A 121 -11.73 1.02 14.95
CA LEU A 121 -12.76 0.32 15.72
C LEU A 121 -14.08 0.36 14.96
N HIS A 122 -14.64 -0.82 14.72
CA HIS A 122 -15.87 -0.98 13.96
C HIS A 122 -16.90 -1.78 14.74
N GLU A 123 -18.18 -1.43 14.59
CA GLU A 123 -19.33 -2.18 15.06
C GLU A 123 -20.13 -2.67 13.86
N LYS A 124 -20.43 -3.97 13.81
CA LYS A 124 -21.36 -4.55 12.85
C LYS A 124 -22.78 -4.36 13.36
N LEU A 125 -23.57 -3.60 12.63
CA LEU A 125 -24.97 -3.33 12.92
C LEU A 125 -25.85 -4.54 12.55
N PRO A 126 -27.06 -4.65 13.11
CA PRO A 126 -27.97 -5.78 12.84
C PRO A 126 -28.38 -5.94 11.37
N ASP A 127 -28.37 -4.86 10.59
CA ASP A 127 -28.63 -4.85 9.15
C ASP A 127 -27.41 -5.25 8.31
N GLY A 128 -26.29 -5.56 8.96
CA GLY A 128 -25.04 -5.97 8.32
C GLY A 128 -24.11 -4.80 7.96
N GLN A 129 -24.51 -3.55 8.15
CA GLN A 129 -23.63 -2.39 7.91
C GLN A 129 -22.53 -2.31 8.96
N LEU A 130 -21.39 -1.74 8.57
CA LEU A 130 -20.29 -1.44 9.49
C LEU A 130 -20.35 0.03 9.89
N LYS A 131 -20.26 0.27 11.20
CA LYS A 131 -20.19 1.61 11.79
C LYS A 131 -18.82 1.80 12.44
N GLU A 132 -18.08 2.81 12.01
CA GLU A 132 -16.88 3.25 12.70
C GLU A 132 -17.27 3.81 14.09
N ILE A 133 -16.71 3.22 15.16
CA ILE A 133 -17.02 3.58 16.55
C ILE A 133 -16.28 4.86 16.93
N CYS A 134 -15.03 4.97 16.50
CA CYS A 134 -14.19 6.14 16.72
C CYS A 134 -13.30 6.37 15.50
N ARG A 135 -12.88 7.62 15.33
CA ARG A 135 -11.99 8.02 14.25
C ARG A 135 -10.80 7.08 14.15
N ALA A 136 -10.53 6.56 12.95
CA ALA A 136 -9.32 5.83 12.64
C ALA A 136 -8.06 6.59 13.10
N ASP A 137 -7.12 5.88 13.72
CA ASP A 137 -5.86 6.42 14.20
C ASP A 137 -4.68 5.61 13.63
N GLY A 138 -3.49 6.19 13.65
CA GLY A 138 -2.31 5.54 13.09
C GLY A 138 -1.11 6.46 12.96
N ASN A 139 0.06 5.85 12.85
CA ASN A 139 1.35 6.53 12.69
C ASN A 139 2.21 5.83 11.63
N ASP A 140 3.31 6.48 11.26
CA ASP A 140 4.20 6.01 10.19
C ASP A 140 5.24 5.03 10.77
N CYS A 141 4.77 4.01 11.50
CA CYS A 141 5.60 2.99 12.16
C CYS A 141 5.48 1.59 11.55
N GLY A 142 5.06 1.50 10.29
CA GLY A 142 4.98 0.24 9.55
C GLY A 142 6.34 -0.45 9.34
N GLY A 143 6.34 -1.52 8.54
CA GLY A 143 7.54 -2.32 8.25
C GLY A 143 8.76 -1.56 7.69
N THR A 144 8.58 -0.39 7.07
CA THR A 144 9.70 0.45 6.60
C THR A 144 10.42 1.15 7.74
N SER A 145 9.77 1.36 8.90
CA SER A 145 10.45 1.85 10.10
C SER A 145 11.52 0.86 10.58
N VAL A 146 11.25 -0.44 10.44
CA VAL A 146 12.21 -1.53 10.69
C VAL A 146 13.34 -1.50 9.67
N ASP A 147 13.02 -1.30 8.39
CA ASP A 147 14.02 -1.16 7.32
C ASP A 147 14.95 0.04 7.57
N ASN A 148 14.40 1.16 8.01
CA ASN A 148 15.20 2.34 8.36
C ASN A 148 16.08 2.09 9.59
N ALA A 149 15.57 1.40 10.62
CA ALA A 149 16.38 1.02 11.77
C ALA A 149 17.57 0.12 11.37
N PHE A 150 17.34 -0.84 10.48
CA PHE A 150 18.40 -1.67 9.90
C PHE A 150 19.39 -0.83 9.09
N PHE A 151 18.91 0.10 8.27
CA PHE A 151 19.79 1.01 7.52
C PHE A 151 20.69 1.85 8.45
N GLN A 152 20.13 2.39 9.54
CA GLN A 152 20.91 3.15 10.52
C GLN A 152 21.96 2.27 11.22
N LEU A 153 21.68 0.98 11.44
CA LEU A 153 22.68 0.03 11.92
C LEU A 153 23.81 -0.13 10.90
N PHE A 154 23.49 -0.28 9.61
CA PHE A 154 24.48 -0.39 8.54
C PHE A 154 25.35 0.86 8.45
N VAL A 155 24.74 2.05 8.50
CA VAL A 155 25.46 3.35 8.55
C VAL A 155 26.41 3.43 9.75
N LYS A 156 26.03 2.91 10.92
CA LYS A 156 26.92 2.86 12.10
C LYS A 156 28.12 1.93 11.91
N ILE A 157 27.97 0.86 11.13
CA ILE A 157 29.03 -0.13 10.89
C ILE A 157 30.01 0.36 9.82
N VAL A 158 29.49 0.79 8.66
CA VAL A 158 30.33 1.09 7.48
C VAL A 158 30.55 2.59 7.24
N GLY A 159 29.80 3.45 7.93
CA GLY A 159 29.88 4.90 7.81
C GLY A 159 28.94 5.50 6.75
N ALA A 160 28.40 6.67 7.07
CA ALA A 160 27.51 7.42 6.16
C ALA A 160 28.16 7.79 4.80
N PRO A 161 29.46 8.18 4.72
CA PRO A 161 30.08 8.50 3.45
C PRO A 161 30.04 7.34 2.45
N LEU A 162 30.38 6.12 2.88
CA LEU A 162 30.36 4.95 2.02
C LEU A 162 28.95 4.61 1.55
N MET A 163 27.95 4.69 2.44
CA MET A 163 26.55 4.46 2.06
C MET A 163 26.03 5.47 1.05
N ASN A 164 26.44 6.74 1.17
CA ASN A 164 26.09 7.78 0.21
C ASN A 164 26.78 7.59 -1.13
N THR A 165 28.07 7.26 -1.14
CA THR A 165 28.83 6.92 -2.37
C THR A 165 28.19 5.73 -3.07
N MET A 166 27.90 4.64 -2.36
CA MET A 166 27.23 3.47 -2.94
C MET A 166 25.85 3.82 -3.51
N LYS A 167 25.06 4.67 -2.83
CA LYS A 167 23.76 5.11 -3.35
C LYS A 167 23.89 5.86 -4.69
N GLN A 168 24.94 6.66 -4.85
CA GLN A 168 25.16 7.49 -6.05
C GLN A 168 25.84 6.72 -7.18
N GLU A 169 26.88 5.96 -6.88
CA GLU A 169 27.75 5.31 -7.85
C GLU A 169 27.28 3.88 -8.19
N GLU A 170 26.69 3.18 -7.21
CA GLU A 170 26.25 1.77 -7.35
C GLU A 170 24.81 1.55 -6.80
N PRO A 171 23.79 2.23 -7.36
CA PRO A 171 22.42 2.18 -6.84
C PRO A 171 21.82 0.77 -6.87
N GLY A 172 22.28 -0.10 -7.77
CA GLY A 172 21.89 -1.51 -7.80
C GLY A 172 22.29 -2.25 -6.52
N ALA A 173 23.57 -2.16 -6.15
CA ALA A 173 24.09 -2.75 -4.91
C ALA A 173 23.41 -2.15 -3.67
N TYR A 174 23.17 -0.84 -3.68
CA TYR A 174 22.41 -0.17 -2.63
C TYR A 174 21.02 -0.81 -2.45
N LEU A 175 20.26 -0.98 -3.53
CA LEU A 175 18.93 -1.60 -3.50
C LEU A 175 18.95 -3.08 -3.12
N ASP A 176 19.98 -3.82 -3.54
CA ASP A 176 20.10 -5.25 -3.24
C ASP A 176 20.30 -5.52 -1.74
N ILE A 177 20.94 -4.61 -1.00
CA ILE A 177 21.01 -4.69 0.48
C ILE A 177 19.61 -4.64 1.10
N PHE A 178 18.75 -3.72 0.66
CA PHE A 178 17.39 -3.62 1.19
C PHE A 178 16.54 -4.83 0.79
N ARG A 179 16.69 -5.34 -0.44
CA ARG A 179 16.01 -6.56 -0.88
C ARG A 179 16.43 -7.78 -0.08
N ALA A 180 17.73 -7.94 0.16
CA ALA A 180 18.26 -9.01 0.98
C ALA A 180 17.72 -8.93 2.42
N PHE A 181 17.69 -7.73 3.00
CA PHE A 181 17.13 -7.52 4.33
C PHE A 181 15.64 -7.83 4.40
N GLU A 182 14.85 -7.33 3.44
CA GLU A 182 13.41 -7.59 3.35
C GLU A 182 13.12 -9.10 3.26
N ASN A 183 13.92 -9.86 2.48
CA ASN A 183 13.80 -11.30 2.40
C ASN A 183 14.06 -12.00 3.74
N VAL A 184 15.10 -11.59 4.48
CA VAL A 184 15.42 -12.14 5.81
C VAL A 184 14.37 -11.74 6.83
N LYS A 185 13.85 -10.51 6.79
CA LYS A 185 12.80 -10.03 7.70
C LYS A 185 11.56 -10.94 7.65
N ARG A 186 11.22 -11.47 6.47
CA ARG A 186 10.09 -12.38 6.26
C ARG A 186 10.32 -13.81 6.79
N THR A 187 11.56 -14.18 7.11
CA THR A 187 11.88 -15.50 7.68
C THR A 187 11.93 -15.48 9.20
N ILE A 188 11.77 -14.32 9.84
CA ILE A 188 11.75 -14.21 11.30
C ILE A 188 10.41 -14.79 11.78
N ASP A 189 10.47 -16.00 12.33
CA ASP A 189 9.30 -16.66 12.90
C ASP A 189 8.87 -15.94 14.19
N THR A 190 7.68 -15.33 14.14
CA THR A 190 7.01 -14.80 15.32
C THR A 190 5.94 -15.79 15.74
N THR A 191 6.31 -16.76 16.57
CA THR A 191 5.33 -17.57 17.29
C THR A 191 4.42 -16.62 18.08
N CYS A 192 3.17 -16.50 17.59
CA CYS A 192 2.04 -15.70 18.07
C CYS A 192 1.84 -14.32 17.40
N VAL A 193 1.18 -14.29 16.23
CA VAL A 193 0.18 -13.26 15.87
C VAL A 193 -0.80 -13.85 14.85
N ILE A 194 -2.12 -13.74 15.11
CA ILE A 194 -3.14 -13.91 14.05
C ILE A 194 -3.06 -12.65 13.18
N ILE A 195 -2.39 -12.75 12.03
CA ILE A 195 -2.31 -11.68 11.03
C ILE A 195 -3.34 -11.99 9.94
N PHE A 196 -4.37 -11.16 9.84
CA PHE A 196 -5.20 -11.12 8.62
C PHE A 196 -4.52 -10.17 7.64
N VAL A 197 -3.86 -10.73 6.63
CA VAL A 197 -3.25 -9.97 5.54
C VAL A 197 -4.36 -9.46 4.62
N LEU A 198 -4.62 -8.16 4.64
CA LEU A 198 -5.22 -7.48 3.51
C LEU A 198 -4.14 -6.99 2.58
N PHE A 199 -4.30 -7.25 1.28
CA PHE A 199 -3.45 -6.65 0.27
C PHE A 199 -3.72 -5.15 0.22
N THR A 200 -2.86 -4.38 0.87
CA THR A 200 -2.60 -2.98 0.51
C THR A 200 -1.49 -2.99 -0.54
N CYS A 201 -1.66 -2.27 -1.65
CA CYS A 201 -0.55 -2.05 -2.58
C CYS A 201 0.44 -1.09 -1.93
N ASP A 202 1.34 -1.61 -1.09
CA ASP A 202 2.51 -0.87 -0.61
C ASP A 202 3.48 -0.68 -1.77
N PHE A 203 3.35 0.44 -2.47
CA PHE A 203 4.36 0.85 -3.44
C PHE A 203 5.58 1.40 -2.70
N LYS A 204 6.60 0.55 -2.49
CA LYS A 204 7.96 1.00 -2.22
C LYS A 204 8.61 1.41 -3.55
N PHE A 205 8.64 2.71 -3.83
CA PHE A 205 9.50 3.31 -4.86
C PHE A 205 10.84 3.69 -4.25
#